data_AF-A0A0R3FRI1-F1
#
_entry.id   AF-A0A0R3FRI1-F1
#
_cell.length_a   1.000
_cell.length_b   1.000
_cell.length_c   1.000
_cell.angle_alpha   90.00
_cell.angle_beta   90.00
_cell.angle_gamma   90.00
#
_symmetry.space_group_name_H-M   'P 1'
#
loop_
_entity.id
_entity.type
_entity.pdbx_description
1 polymer ?
#
loop_
_entity_poly.entity_id
_entity_poly.type
_entity_poly.pdbx_seq_one_letter_code
_entity_poly.pdbx_strand_id
1 'polypeptide(L)'
;MSRRGFRAAGIALGYALDLRFGDPQRFHPVAGFGRAAAALESCTYRDTKLAGAAHTTALLTAVTVAGWVAERAARRSATATVVVTAVATWATLGGTSLVGVGARMSDHLYDNDLDDARALLPSLCGRDPSLLDVDGIARATVESLAENTSDAHTGPLVWAALAGVPGVLAYRAANTLDAMIGHKSARYLRFGWAAARLDDVLNLLPARVTALATALAAPFLGGSAVASLRVCLHDGHRHPSPNAGVAEAAFAGALGLRLGGPVRYPYGEEVRPTLGRGAAPRVGDVYEAARLSRAVQHVTAVIAVLAALRHRRP
;
A
#
# COMPACT_ATOMS: atom_id res chain seq x y z
N MET A 1 -5.49 -31.58 -5.04
CA MET A 1 -5.54 -30.37 -4.17
C MET A 1 -6.99 -29.89 -4.05
N SER A 2 -7.35 -29.22 -2.96
CA SER A 2 -8.65 -28.54 -2.82
C SER A 2 -8.64 -27.14 -3.43
N ARG A 3 -9.82 -26.51 -3.60
CA ARG A 3 -9.92 -25.11 -4.08
C ARG A 3 -9.09 -24.11 -3.26
N ARG A 4 -8.90 -24.36 -1.96
CA ARG A 4 -8.02 -23.55 -1.09
C ARG A 4 -6.56 -23.61 -1.54
N GLY A 5 -6.08 -24.81 -1.90
CA GLY A 5 -4.73 -25.01 -2.43
C GLY A 5 -4.50 -24.26 -3.74
N PHE A 6 -5.51 -24.20 -4.64
CA PHE A 6 -5.38 -23.44 -5.89
C PHE A 6 -5.34 -21.92 -5.66
N ARG A 7 -6.14 -21.39 -4.73
CA ARG A 7 -6.05 -19.97 -4.34
C ARG A 7 -4.69 -19.66 -3.70
N ALA A 8 -4.24 -20.49 -2.75
CA ALA A 8 -2.96 -20.31 -2.07
C ALA A 8 -1.76 -20.37 -3.03
N ALA A 9 -1.75 -21.34 -3.95
CA ALA A 9 -0.74 -21.43 -5.01
C ALA A 9 -0.82 -20.23 -5.98
N GLY A 10 -2.02 -19.75 -6.30
CA GLY A 10 -2.21 -18.54 -7.09
C GLY A 10 -1.64 -17.28 -6.42
N ILE A 11 -1.88 -17.08 -5.12
CA ILE A 11 -1.31 -15.96 -4.35
C ILE A 11 0.21 -16.06 -4.33
N ALA A 12 0.77 -17.23 -4.03
CA ALA A 12 2.21 -17.46 -4.02
C ALA A 12 2.86 -17.19 -5.39
N LEU A 13 2.22 -17.65 -6.48
CA LEU A 13 2.69 -17.40 -7.85
C LEU A 13 2.57 -15.92 -8.22
N GLY A 14 1.48 -15.24 -7.86
CA GLY A 14 1.30 -13.81 -8.11
C GLY A 14 2.36 -12.95 -7.41
N TYR A 15 2.76 -13.31 -6.19
CA TYR A 15 3.88 -12.67 -5.51
C TYR A 15 5.24 -13.03 -6.13
N ALA A 16 5.45 -14.28 -6.56
CA ALA A 16 6.66 -14.65 -7.30
C ALA A 16 6.80 -13.91 -8.64
N LEU A 17 5.69 -13.53 -9.28
CA LEU A 17 5.67 -12.66 -10.46
C LEU A 17 6.04 -11.22 -10.13
N ASP A 18 5.52 -10.62 -9.03
CA ASP A 18 5.97 -9.30 -8.55
C ASP A 18 7.48 -9.31 -8.26
N LEU A 19 7.98 -10.31 -7.52
CA LEU A 19 9.41 -10.46 -7.22
C LEU A 19 10.29 -10.58 -8.46
N ARG A 20 9.77 -11.11 -9.58
CA ARG A 20 10.54 -11.33 -10.81
C ARG A 20 10.44 -10.18 -11.82
N PHE A 21 9.30 -9.50 -11.88
CA PHE A 21 8.96 -8.57 -12.95
C PHE A 21 8.57 -7.16 -12.47
N GLY A 22 8.24 -6.99 -11.18
CA GLY A 22 7.63 -5.77 -10.66
C GLY A 22 6.28 -5.47 -11.31
N ASP A 23 5.89 -4.19 -11.30
CA ASP A 23 4.65 -3.73 -11.93
C ASP A 23 4.71 -3.74 -13.47
N PRO A 24 3.59 -4.00 -14.17
CA PRO A 24 3.56 -4.01 -15.63
C PRO A 24 3.83 -2.62 -16.23
N GLN A 25 5.05 -2.39 -16.71
CA GLN A 25 5.50 -1.12 -17.29
C GLN A 25 4.73 -0.67 -18.55
N ARG A 26 3.99 -1.58 -19.19
CA ARG A 26 3.10 -1.30 -20.33
C ARG A 26 1.72 -1.90 -20.07
N PHE A 27 0.68 -1.20 -20.48
CA PHE A 27 -0.73 -1.59 -20.27
C PHE A 27 -1.10 -1.89 -18.80
N HIS A 28 -0.42 -1.24 -17.84
CA HIS A 28 -0.63 -1.44 -16.41
C HIS A 28 -2.13 -1.41 -16.04
N PRO A 29 -2.70 -2.49 -15.48
CA PRO A 29 -4.14 -2.57 -15.23
C PRO A 29 -4.67 -1.47 -14.29
N VAL A 30 -3.91 -1.11 -13.26
CA VAL A 30 -4.21 -0.01 -12.34
C VAL A 30 -4.28 1.33 -13.08
N ALA A 31 -3.32 1.65 -13.95
CA ALA A 31 -3.36 2.88 -14.76
C ALA A 31 -4.48 2.84 -15.83
N GLY A 32 -4.85 1.66 -16.32
CA GLY A 32 -6.03 1.47 -17.18
C GLY A 32 -7.34 1.79 -16.45
N PHE A 33 -7.49 1.27 -15.23
CA PHE A 33 -8.59 1.58 -14.33
C PHE A 33 -8.62 3.08 -14.00
N GLY A 34 -7.49 3.69 -13.66
CA GLY A 34 -7.40 5.13 -13.37
C GLY A 34 -7.82 6.02 -14.56
N ARG A 35 -7.44 5.65 -15.79
CA ARG A 35 -7.96 6.36 -16.99
C ARG A 35 -9.46 6.18 -17.17
N ALA A 36 -10.01 5.00 -16.92
CA ALA A 36 -11.45 4.77 -16.97
C ALA A 36 -12.21 5.53 -15.87
N ALA A 37 -11.63 5.64 -14.67
CA ALA A 37 -12.15 6.44 -13.57
C ALA A 37 -12.15 7.93 -13.94
N ALA A 38 -11.05 8.50 -14.40
CA ALA A 38 -10.99 9.91 -14.83
C ALA A 38 -11.95 10.22 -16.00
N ALA A 39 -12.11 9.28 -16.94
CA ALA A 39 -13.09 9.41 -18.02
C ALA A 39 -14.53 9.44 -17.48
N LEU A 40 -14.87 8.54 -16.53
CA LEU A 40 -16.17 8.56 -15.86
C LEU A 40 -16.36 9.82 -15.01
N GLU A 41 -15.30 10.33 -14.36
CA GLU A 41 -15.35 11.57 -13.57
C GLU A 41 -15.78 12.74 -14.45
N SER A 42 -15.25 12.84 -15.68
CA SER A 42 -15.55 13.94 -16.60
C SER A 42 -17.05 14.14 -16.90
N CYS A 43 -17.88 13.08 -16.77
CA CYS A 43 -19.34 13.15 -16.93
C CYS A 43 -20.14 12.93 -15.64
N THR A 44 -19.52 12.47 -14.55
CA THR A 44 -20.19 12.23 -13.25
C THR A 44 -19.86 13.26 -12.17
N TYR A 45 -18.82 14.08 -12.34
CA TYR A 45 -18.37 15.05 -11.34
C TYR A 45 -19.43 16.10 -11.02
N ARG A 46 -19.72 16.22 -9.73
CA ARG A 46 -20.42 17.34 -9.09
C ARG A 46 -19.83 17.47 -7.69
N ASP A 47 -19.68 18.68 -7.17
CA ASP A 47 -19.22 18.90 -5.79
C ASP A 47 -20.29 18.47 -4.76
N THR A 48 -20.44 17.16 -4.59
CA THR A 48 -21.41 16.52 -3.70
C THR A 48 -20.89 15.14 -3.28
N LYS A 49 -21.18 14.73 -2.04
CA LYS A 49 -20.88 13.37 -1.56
C LYS A 49 -21.64 12.29 -2.33
N LEU A 50 -22.84 12.61 -2.84
CA LEU A 50 -23.68 11.65 -3.58
C LEU A 50 -23.10 11.29 -4.95
N ALA A 51 -22.63 12.28 -5.72
CA ALA A 51 -22.00 12.02 -7.01
C ALA A 51 -20.72 11.19 -6.86
N GLY A 52 -19.89 11.54 -5.87
CA GLY A 52 -18.66 10.81 -5.54
C GLY A 52 -18.91 9.38 -5.04
N ALA A 53 -19.92 9.18 -4.19
CA ALA A 53 -20.34 7.86 -3.75
C ALA A 53 -20.87 6.99 -4.92
N ALA A 54 -21.67 7.57 -5.82
CA ALA A 54 -22.16 6.86 -7.00
C ALA A 54 -21.02 6.48 -7.95
N HIS A 55 -20.10 7.40 -8.21
CA HIS A 55 -18.89 7.19 -9.02
C HIS A 55 -18.03 6.04 -8.45
N THR A 56 -17.68 6.13 -7.16
CA THR A 56 -16.91 5.11 -6.43
C THR A 56 -17.60 3.74 -6.48
N THR A 57 -18.90 3.72 -6.19
CA THR A 57 -19.69 2.47 -6.16
C THR A 57 -19.79 1.82 -7.54
N ALA A 58 -19.98 2.60 -8.61
CA ALA A 58 -20.09 2.08 -9.97
C ALA A 58 -18.79 1.39 -10.43
N LEU A 59 -17.64 2.04 -10.24
CA LEU A 59 -16.34 1.50 -10.63
C LEU A 59 -15.95 0.25 -9.83
N LEU A 60 -16.20 0.26 -8.51
CA LEU A 60 -15.95 -0.90 -7.66
C LEU A 60 -16.89 -2.07 -7.96
N THR A 61 -18.16 -1.79 -8.24
CA THR A 61 -19.12 -2.83 -8.67
C THR A 61 -18.66 -3.46 -9.98
N ALA A 62 -18.27 -2.65 -10.97
CA ALA A 62 -17.77 -3.14 -12.26
C ALA A 62 -16.54 -4.05 -12.10
N VAL A 63 -15.52 -3.62 -11.34
CA VAL A 63 -14.30 -4.43 -11.15
C VAL A 63 -14.54 -5.69 -10.31
N THR A 64 -15.42 -5.62 -9.30
CA THR A 64 -15.75 -6.77 -8.44
C THR A 64 -16.56 -7.82 -9.21
N VAL A 65 -17.52 -7.39 -10.03
CA VAL A 65 -18.31 -8.28 -10.90
C VAL A 65 -17.41 -8.93 -11.95
N ALA A 66 -16.56 -8.15 -12.63
CA ALA A 66 -15.56 -8.69 -13.56
C ALA A 66 -14.65 -9.73 -12.87
N GLY A 67 -14.19 -9.43 -11.65
CA GLY A 67 -13.40 -10.34 -10.83
C GLY A 67 -14.11 -11.66 -10.49
N TRP A 68 -15.41 -11.65 -10.15
CA TRP A 68 -16.14 -12.91 -9.89
C TRP A 68 -16.54 -13.66 -11.16
N VAL A 69 -16.74 -12.96 -12.29
CA VAL A 69 -16.91 -13.61 -13.61
C VAL A 69 -15.62 -14.30 -14.05
N ALA A 70 -14.46 -13.65 -13.89
CA ALA A 70 -13.14 -14.26 -14.12
C ALA A 70 -12.90 -15.45 -13.18
N GLU A 71 -13.16 -15.30 -11.87
CA GLU A 71 -13.11 -16.41 -10.92
C GLU A 71 -14.09 -17.52 -11.36
N ARG A 72 -15.28 -17.23 -11.91
CA ARG A 72 -16.27 -18.24 -12.38
C ARG A 72 -15.85 -19.02 -13.61
N ALA A 73 -15.26 -18.37 -14.63
CA ALA A 73 -14.66 -19.08 -15.74
C ALA A 73 -13.62 -20.09 -15.22
N ALA A 74 -12.82 -19.66 -14.24
CA ALA A 74 -11.85 -20.50 -13.56
C ALA A 74 -12.44 -21.53 -12.55
N ARG A 75 -13.63 -21.31 -11.97
CA ARG A 75 -14.28 -22.15 -10.90
C ARG A 75 -14.48 -23.64 -11.31
N ARG A 76 -14.15 -24.04 -12.55
CA ARG A 76 -14.09 -25.42 -13.09
C ARG A 76 -12.68 -26.03 -13.26
N SER A 77 -11.60 -25.25 -13.41
CA SER A 77 -10.25 -25.77 -13.73
C SER A 77 -9.21 -25.37 -12.68
N ALA A 78 -8.39 -26.34 -12.26
CA ALA A 78 -7.31 -26.15 -11.30
C ALA A 78 -6.30 -25.10 -11.78
N THR A 79 -5.72 -25.33 -12.98
CA THR A 79 -4.75 -24.43 -13.61
C THR A 79 -5.34 -23.05 -13.86
N ALA A 80 -6.59 -22.96 -14.34
CA ALA A 80 -7.25 -21.66 -14.53
C ALA A 80 -7.47 -20.92 -13.20
N THR A 81 -7.81 -21.63 -12.12
CA THR A 81 -7.96 -21.02 -10.78
C THR A 81 -6.63 -20.45 -10.28
N VAL A 82 -5.53 -21.19 -10.43
CA VAL A 82 -4.17 -20.72 -10.08
C VAL A 82 -3.79 -19.50 -10.94
N VAL A 83 -3.92 -19.59 -12.27
CA VAL A 83 -3.51 -18.53 -13.20
C VAL A 83 -4.32 -17.25 -13.00
N VAL A 84 -5.66 -17.32 -12.93
CA VAL A 84 -6.49 -16.11 -12.73
C VAL A 84 -6.25 -15.48 -11.36
N THR A 85 -6.01 -16.27 -10.32
CA THR A 85 -5.62 -15.74 -9.00
C THR A 85 -4.22 -15.10 -9.04
N ALA A 86 -3.26 -15.73 -9.70
CA ALA A 86 -1.89 -15.23 -9.81
C ALA A 86 -1.81 -13.93 -10.62
N VAL A 87 -2.47 -13.86 -11.77
CA VAL A 87 -2.53 -12.64 -12.61
C VAL A 87 -3.25 -11.52 -11.87
N ALA A 88 -4.38 -11.79 -11.20
CA ALA A 88 -5.08 -10.77 -10.42
C ALA A 88 -4.26 -10.27 -9.22
N THR A 89 -3.51 -11.14 -8.55
CA THR A 89 -2.63 -10.78 -7.43
C THR A 89 -1.42 -9.98 -7.95
N TRP A 90 -0.70 -10.46 -8.96
CA TRP A 90 0.43 -9.75 -9.56
C TRP A 90 0.04 -8.35 -10.08
N ALA A 91 -1.08 -8.24 -10.80
CA ALA A 91 -1.56 -6.98 -11.38
C ALA A 91 -2.08 -5.94 -10.35
N THR A 92 -2.09 -6.27 -9.06
CA THR A 92 -2.59 -5.41 -7.98
C THR A 92 -1.60 -5.15 -6.86
N LEU A 93 -0.51 -5.93 -6.80
CA LEU A 93 0.67 -5.61 -6.00
C LEU A 93 1.35 -4.32 -6.51
N GLY A 94 2.46 -3.98 -5.86
CA GLY A 94 3.49 -3.01 -6.29
C GLY A 94 4.72 -3.04 -5.36
N GLY A 95 4.88 -4.13 -4.60
CA GLY A 95 5.86 -4.24 -3.51
C GLY A 95 7.30 -4.24 -4.02
N THR A 96 7.56 -4.85 -5.18
CA THR A 96 8.89 -4.83 -5.79
C THR A 96 9.25 -3.46 -6.37
N SER A 97 8.29 -2.75 -6.97
CA SER A 97 8.49 -1.38 -7.45
C SER A 97 8.77 -0.42 -6.29
N LEU A 98 8.00 -0.53 -5.20
CA LEU A 98 8.18 0.29 -3.98
C LEU A 98 9.59 0.15 -3.39
N VAL A 99 10.08 -1.09 -3.22
CA VAL A 99 11.45 -1.35 -2.74
C VAL A 99 12.49 -0.82 -3.71
N GLY A 100 12.25 -0.91 -5.02
CA GLY A 100 13.13 -0.34 -6.05
C GLY A 100 13.17 1.19 -6.06
N VAL A 101 12.07 1.88 -5.71
CA VAL A 101 12.04 3.33 -5.52
C VAL A 101 12.80 3.73 -4.25
N GLY A 102 12.59 3.01 -3.15
CA GLY A 102 13.33 3.21 -1.90
C GLY A 102 14.84 3.04 -2.06
N ALA A 103 15.28 2.02 -2.81
CA ALA A 103 16.68 1.83 -3.15
C ALA A 103 17.27 3.03 -3.91
N ARG A 104 16.68 3.41 -5.06
CA ARG A 104 17.16 4.56 -5.85
C ARG A 104 17.17 5.87 -5.06
N MET A 105 16.18 6.09 -4.19
CA MET A 105 16.17 7.24 -3.31
C MET A 105 17.34 7.22 -2.32
N SER A 106 17.69 6.06 -1.77
CA SER A 106 18.89 5.92 -0.95
C SER A 106 20.16 6.17 -1.73
N ASP A 107 20.23 5.73 -2.99
CA ASP A 107 21.39 5.95 -3.88
C ASP A 107 21.58 7.46 -4.15
N HIS A 108 20.56 8.14 -4.68
CA HIS A 108 20.60 9.59 -4.94
C HIS A 108 20.91 10.43 -3.68
N LEU A 109 20.37 10.05 -2.52
CA LEU A 109 20.64 10.75 -1.26
C LEU A 109 22.04 10.46 -0.68
N TYR A 110 22.68 9.35 -1.07
CA TYR A 110 24.06 9.00 -0.68
C TYR A 110 25.08 9.71 -1.55
N ASP A 111 24.85 9.75 -2.86
CA ASP A 111 25.69 10.46 -3.84
C ASP A 111 25.43 11.98 -3.86
N ASN A 112 24.45 12.45 -3.08
CA ASN A 112 24.04 13.86 -2.92
C ASN A 112 23.41 14.49 -4.19
N ASP A 113 22.84 13.66 -5.07
CA ASP A 113 22.05 14.04 -6.26
C ASP A 113 20.64 14.52 -5.85
N LEU A 114 20.59 15.67 -5.16
CA LEU A 114 19.38 16.16 -4.52
C LEU A 114 18.24 16.49 -5.49
N ASP A 115 18.55 16.87 -6.73
CA ASP A 115 17.54 17.21 -7.74
C ASP A 115 16.86 15.95 -8.33
N ASP A 116 17.58 14.84 -8.51
CA ASP A 116 16.98 13.56 -8.88
C ASP A 116 16.19 12.95 -7.71
N ALA A 117 16.69 13.08 -6.47
CA ALA A 117 15.93 12.72 -5.27
C ALA A 117 14.60 13.51 -5.19
N ARG A 118 14.62 14.81 -5.53
CA ARG A 118 13.41 15.65 -5.62
C ARG A 118 12.49 15.27 -6.78
N ALA A 119 13.03 14.89 -7.94
CA ALA A 119 12.25 14.39 -9.07
C ALA A 119 11.59 13.03 -8.76
N LEU A 120 12.22 12.20 -7.93
CA LEU A 120 11.72 10.88 -7.54
C LEU A 120 10.65 10.93 -6.44
N LEU A 121 10.75 11.85 -5.47
CA LEU A 121 9.86 11.89 -4.29
C LEU A 121 8.34 11.93 -4.59
N PRO A 122 7.85 12.64 -5.63
CA PRO A 122 6.43 12.61 -6.03
C PRO A 122 5.88 11.23 -6.40
N SER A 123 6.74 10.25 -6.69
CA SER A 123 6.32 8.85 -6.89
C SER A 123 5.99 8.09 -5.60
N LEU A 124 6.32 8.67 -4.44
CA LEU A 124 6.07 8.11 -3.11
C LEU A 124 4.99 8.86 -2.33
N CYS A 125 4.97 10.20 -2.41
CA CYS A 125 4.02 11.02 -1.65
C CYS A 125 3.78 12.40 -2.29
N GLY A 126 2.63 13.01 -2.00
CA GLY A 126 2.25 14.35 -2.45
C GLY A 126 2.86 15.52 -1.65
N ARG A 127 4.03 15.35 -1.03
CA ARG A 127 4.77 16.43 -0.36
C ARG A 127 5.52 17.27 -1.39
N ASP A 128 5.78 18.54 -1.08
CA ASP A 128 6.56 19.40 -1.96
C ASP A 128 8.07 19.11 -1.82
N PRO A 129 8.77 18.59 -2.85
CA PRO A 129 10.19 18.26 -2.74
C PRO A 129 11.09 19.49 -2.65
N SER A 130 10.62 20.66 -3.11
CA SER A 130 11.39 21.91 -3.04
C SER A 130 11.48 22.48 -1.62
N LEU A 131 10.51 22.14 -0.76
CA LEU A 131 10.43 22.57 0.64
C LEU A 131 11.17 21.63 1.62
N LEU A 132 11.89 20.63 1.10
CA LEU A 132 12.60 19.60 1.89
C LEU A 132 14.12 19.64 1.66
N ASP A 133 14.83 19.34 2.74
CA ASP A 133 16.26 19.07 2.83
C ASP A 133 16.53 17.54 2.77
N VAL A 134 17.80 17.13 2.82
CA VAL A 134 18.23 15.71 2.74
C VAL A 134 17.51 14.84 3.78
N ASP A 135 17.54 15.25 5.06
CA ASP A 135 16.88 14.52 6.14
C ASP A 135 15.33 14.57 6.03
N GLY A 136 14.77 15.66 5.46
CA GLY A 136 13.35 15.78 5.15
C GLY A 136 12.88 14.82 4.05
N ILE A 137 13.66 14.65 2.98
CA ILE A 137 13.40 13.68 1.91
C ILE A 137 13.61 12.25 2.44
N ALA A 138 14.65 12.00 3.23
CA ALA A 138 14.88 10.71 3.89
C ALA A 138 13.70 10.32 4.80
N ARG A 139 13.26 11.23 5.68
CA ARG A 139 12.07 11.02 6.54
C ARG A 139 10.81 10.77 5.73
N ALA A 140 10.53 11.60 4.72
CA ALA A 140 9.37 11.43 3.85
C ALA A 140 9.39 10.07 3.13
N THR A 141 10.57 9.59 2.73
CA THR A 141 10.76 8.30 2.08
C THR A 141 10.52 7.14 3.04
N VAL A 142 11.09 7.17 4.26
CA VAL A 142 10.87 6.12 5.28
C VAL A 142 9.39 6.03 5.68
N GLU A 143 8.72 7.17 5.87
CA GLU A 143 7.28 7.22 6.14
C GLU A 143 6.46 6.64 4.99
N SER A 144 6.75 7.05 3.75
CA SER A 144 6.04 6.56 2.55
C SER A 144 6.31 5.09 2.26
N LEU A 145 7.51 4.59 2.56
CA LEU A 145 7.84 3.15 2.47
C LEU A 145 7.02 2.34 3.47
N ALA A 146 6.84 2.83 4.70
CA ALA A 146 6.02 2.17 5.71
C ALA A 146 4.54 2.12 5.30
N GLU A 147 3.97 3.27 4.91
CA GLU A 147 2.58 3.44 4.44
C GLU A 147 2.31 2.55 3.21
N ASN A 148 3.07 2.71 2.13
CA ASN A 148 2.87 1.93 0.90
C ASN A 148 3.19 0.43 1.04
N THR A 149 3.96 -0.01 2.05
CA THR A 149 4.14 -1.46 2.33
C THR A 149 2.85 -2.10 2.84
N SER A 150 2.01 -1.31 3.54
CA SER A 150 0.63 -1.73 3.80
C SER A 150 -0.13 -1.82 2.49
N ASP A 151 -0.15 -0.75 1.70
CA ASP A 151 -1.25 -0.56 0.75
C ASP A 151 -0.95 -1.12 -0.65
N ALA A 152 0.30 -1.06 -1.11
CA ALA A 152 0.73 -1.67 -2.37
C ALA A 152 1.06 -3.17 -2.25
N HIS A 153 1.08 -3.76 -1.05
CA HIS A 153 1.46 -5.16 -0.88
C HIS A 153 0.65 -5.95 0.14
N THR A 154 0.57 -5.49 1.39
CA THR A 154 -0.11 -6.24 2.45
C THR A 154 -1.63 -6.31 2.21
N GLY A 155 -2.24 -5.19 1.82
CA GLY A 155 -3.65 -5.08 1.47
C GLY A 155 -4.08 -6.03 0.35
N PRO A 156 -3.44 -6.01 -0.83
CA PRO A 156 -3.76 -6.92 -1.91
C PRO A 156 -3.68 -8.40 -1.49
N LEU A 157 -2.64 -8.80 -0.75
CA LEU A 157 -2.50 -10.18 -0.28
C LEU A 157 -3.58 -10.60 0.74
N VAL A 158 -3.93 -9.72 1.69
CA VAL A 158 -5.00 -9.97 2.67
C VAL A 158 -6.33 -10.16 1.95
N TRP A 159 -6.68 -9.28 1.01
CA TRP A 159 -7.94 -9.36 0.28
C TRP A 159 -7.97 -10.51 -0.76
N ALA A 160 -6.83 -10.88 -1.34
CA ALA A 160 -6.69 -12.08 -2.15
C ALA A 160 -6.90 -13.38 -1.33
N ALA A 161 -6.37 -13.45 -0.10
CA ALA A 161 -6.57 -14.60 0.76
C ALA A 161 -8.05 -14.76 1.17
N LEU A 162 -8.64 -13.70 1.71
CA LEU A 162 -10.02 -13.67 2.23
C LEU A 162 -11.06 -13.81 1.12
N ALA A 163 -11.14 -12.81 0.25
CA ALA A 163 -12.20 -12.69 -0.74
C ALA A 163 -11.84 -13.35 -2.08
N GLY A 164 -10.57 -13.28 -2.50
CA GLY A 164 -10.06 -13.86 -3.76
C GLY A 164 -9.89 -12.81 -4.85
N VAL A 165 -9.93 -13.27 -6.11
CA VAL A 165 -9.89 -12.42 -7.32
C VAL A 165 -10.86 -11.22 -7.24
N PRO A 166 -12.13 -11.35 -6.80
CA PRO A 166 -13.02 -10.19 -6.68
C PRO A 166 -12.54 -9.19 -5.64
N GLY A 167 -12.02 -9.67 -4.51
CA GLY A 167 -11.64 -8.82 -3.38
C GLY A 167 -10.32 -8.09 -3.59
N VAL A 168 -9.32 -8.75 -4.18
CA VAL A 168 -8.04 -8.10 -4.48
C VAL A 168 -8.19 -7.00 -5.52
N LEU A 169 -9.03 -7.22 -6.55
CA LEU A 169 -9.35 -6.21 -7.55
C LEU A 169 -10.18 -5.06 -6.95
N ALA A 170 -11.19 -5.36 -6.12
CA ALA A 170 -11.98 -4.36 -5.43
C ALA A 170 -11.12 -3.49 -4.49
N TYR A 171 -10.24 -4.12 -3.71
CA TYR A 171 -9.30 -3.44 -2.82
C TYR A 171 -8.40 -2.46 -3.60
N ARG A 172 -7.69 -2.95 -4.62
CA ARG A 172 -6.72 -2.10 -5.34
C ARG A 172 -7.43 -0.99 -6.11
N ALA A 173 -8.63 -1.23 -6.60
CA ALA A 173 -9.46 -0.18 -7.21
C ALA A 173 -9.91 0.89 -6.20
N ALA A 174 -10.27 0.52 -4.96
CA ALA A 174 -10.62 1.48 -3.91
C ALA A 174 -9.41 2.34 -3.51
N ASN A 175 -8.26 1.70 -3.31
CA ASN A 175 -6.99 2.36 -3.02
C ASN A 175 -6.52 3.28 -4.17
N THR A 176 -6.75 2.89 -5.42
CA THR A 176 -6.50 3.76 -6.58
C THR A 176 -7.44 4.96 -6.62
N LEU A 177 -8.71 4.80 -6.22
CA LEU A 177 -9.67 5.90 -6.12
C LEU A 177 -9.33 6.86 -4.98
N ASP A 178 -8.84 6.39 -3.84
CA ASP A 178 -8.36 7.28 -2.77
C ASP A 178 -7.15 8.11 -3.23
N ALA A 179 -6.15 7.47 -3.83
CA ALA A 179 -4.98 8.17 -4.39
C ALA A 179 -5.39 9.23 -5.44
N MET A 180 -6.36 8.93 -6.31
CA MET A 180 -6.83 9.85 -7.35
C MET A 180 -7.70 10.99 -6.82
N ILE A 181 -8.74 10.68 -6.02
CA ILE A 181 -9.80 11.61 -5.65
C ILE A 181 -10.04 11.72 -4.14
N GLY A 182 -9.45 10.90 -3.27
CA GLY A 182 -9.69 10.95 -1.82
C GLY A 182 -8.97 12.09 -1.09
N HIS A 183 -7.90 12.62 -1.69
CA HIS A 183 -7.08 13.69 -1.09
C HIS A 183 -7.85 15.00 -0.86
N LYS A 184 -7.49 15.75 0.19
CA LYS A 184 -8.18 16.97 0.64
C LYS A 184 -7.87 18.19 -0.24
N SER A 185 -8.45 18.26 -1.44
CA SER A 185 -8.42 19.46 -2.31
C SER A 185 -9.79 20.13 -2.41
N ALA A 186 -9.83 21.39 -2.85
CA ALA A 186 -11.09 22.13 -3.05
C ALA A 186 -12.03 21.47 -4.08
N ARG A 187 -11.49 20.69 -5.03
CA ARG A 187 -12.26 19.89 -6.00
C ARG A 187 -12.85 18.62 -5.37
N TYR A 188 -12.11 17.97 -4.47
CA TYR A 188 -12.44 16.63 -4.03
C TYR A 188 -12.93 16.50 -2.58
N LEU A 189 -12.88 17.55 -1.76
CA LEU A 189 -13.30 17.50 -0.34
C LEU A 189 -14.68 16.87 -0.10
N ARG A 190 -15.63 17.01 -1.04
CA ARG A 190 -16.96 16.37 -0.98
C ARG A 190 -17.10 15.19 -1.94
N PHE A 191 -16.55 15.24 -3.14
CA PHE A 191 -16.61 14.14 -4.13
C PHE A 191 -15.77 12.92 -3.69
N GLY A 192 -14.52 13.14 -3.27
CA GLY A 192 -13.60 12.12 -2.79
C GLY A 192 -13.99 11.39 -1.51
N TRP A 193 -14.89 11.99 -0.72
CA TRP A 193 -15.20 11.55 0.64
C TRP A 193 -15.57 10.06 0.74
N ALA A 194 -16.26 9.51 -0.27
CA ALA A 194 -16.66 8.10 -0.28
C ALA A 194 -15.51 7.14 -0.63
N ALA A 195 -14.54 7.55 -1.45
CA ALA A 195 -13.36 6.76 -1.77
C ALA A 195 -12.44 6.67 -0.54
N ALA A 196 -12.09 7.82 0.05
CA ALA A 196 -11.22 7.88 1.23
C ALA A 196 -11.77 7.09 2.42
N ARG A 197 -13.06 7.25 2.74
CA ARG A 197 -13.67 6.52 3.86
C ARG A 197 -13.87 5.03 3.59
N LEU A 198 -13.79 4.59 2.34
CA LEU A 198 -13.82 3.17 1.99
C LEU A 198 -12.41 2.55 2.04
N ASP A 199 -11.38 3.25 1.54
CA ASP A 199 -9.99 2.80 1.73
C ASP A 199 -9.65 2.72 3.23
N ASP A 200 -9.95 3.76 4.02
CA ASP A 200 -9.82 3.77 5.49
C ASP A 200 -10.33 2.46 6.12
N VAL A 201 -11.51 1.99 5.70
CA VAL A 201 -12.16 0.79 6.21
C VAL A 201 -11.51 -0.49 5.65
N LEU A 202 -11.18 -0.54 4.37
CA LEU A 202 -10.56 -1.70 3.71
C LEU A 202 -9.12 -1.93 4.17
N ASN A 203 -8.41 -0.87 4.58
CA ASN A 203 -7.06 -0.91 5.12
C ASN A 203 -6.99 -1.09 6.65
N LEU A 204 -8.12 -1.11 7.37
CA LEU A 204 -8.14 -1.41 8.81
C LEU A 204 -7.41 -2.72 9.13
N LEU A 205 -7.78 -3.83 8.48
CA LEU A 205 -7.13 -5.13 8.71
C LEU A 205 -5.70 -5.18 8.11
N PRO A 206 -5.47 -4.82 6.82
CA PRO A 206 -4.14 -4.73 6.23
C PRO A 206 -3.11 -4.04 7.13
N ALA A 207 -3.35 -2.83 7.63
CA ALA A 207 -2.37 -2.10 8.43
C ALA A 207 -1.93 -2.83 9.71
N ARG A 208 -2.83 -3.57 10.38
CA ARG A 208 -2.47 -4.38 11.57
C ARG A 208 -1.73 -5.67 11.18
N VAL A 209 -2.02 -6.24 10.00
CA VAL A 209 -1.21 -7.33 9.43
C VAL A 209 0.19 -6.83 9.05
N THR A 210 0.30 -5.61 8.50
CA THR A 210 1.58 -4.93 8.22
C THR A 210 2.38 -4.77 9.51
N ALA A 211 1.81 -4.16 10.55
CA ALA A 211 2.51 -3.94 11.83
C ALA A 211 2.96 -5.25 12.52
N LEU A 212 2.13 -6.31 12.46
CA LEU A 212 2.53 -7.64 12.95
C LEU A 212 3.66 -8.22 12.11
N ALA A 213 3.61 -8.11 10.79
CA ALA A 213 4.66 -8.58 9.90
C ALA A 213 5.96 -7.77 10.06
N THR A 214 5.89 -6.46 10.32
CA THR A 214 7.05 -5.61 10.68
C THR A 214 7.69 -6.07 11.97
N ALA A 215 6.90 -6.36 13.00
CA ALA A 215 7.41 -6.91 14.26
C ALA A 215 8.07 -8.29 14.08
N LEU A 216 7.50 -9.15 13.23
CA LEU A 216 8.08 -10.46 12.90
C LEU A 216 9.34 -10.34 12.01
N ALA A 217 9.42 -9.34 11.14
CA ALA A 217 10.54 -9.10 10.23
C ALA A 217 11.74 -8.46 10.93
N ALA A 218 11.52 -7.54 11.88
CA ALA A 218 12.56 -6.72 12.49
C ALA A 218 13.79 -7.51 13.03
N PRO A 219 13.65 -8.64 13.75
CA PRO A 219 14.79 -9.39 14.28
C PRO A 219 15.75 -9.92 13.20
N PHE A 220 15.25 -10.21 11.99
CA PHE A 220 16.09 -10.67 10.88
C PHE A 220 16.97 -9.56 10.26
N LEU A 221 16.74 -8.30 10.68
CA LEU A 221 17.48 -7.12 10.26
C LEU A 221 18.18 -6.42 11.45
N GLY A 222 18.27 -7.08 12.61
CA GLY A 222 18.83 -6.51 13.84
C GLY A 222 17.91 -5.55 14.61
N GLY A 223 16.70 -5.29 14.09
CA GLY A 223 15.66 -4.51 14.75
C GLY A 223 14.90 -5.29 15.83
N SER A 224 14.01 -4.60 16.56
CA SER A 224 13.31 -5.19 17.72
C SER A 224 11.80 -5.35 17.50
N ALA A 225 11.33 -6.60 17.52
CA ALA A 225 9.92 -6.97 17.49
C ALA A 225 9.11 -6.30 18.62
N VAL A 226 9.69 -6.26 19.84
CA VAL A 226 9.06 -5.68 21.03
C VAL A 226 8.96 -4.16 20.91
N ALA A 227 9.98 -3.49 20.34
CA ALA A 227 9.93 -2.06 20.09
C ALA A 227 8.92 -1.70 18.98
N SER A 228 8.91 -2.45 17.87
CA SER A 228 7.92 -2.35 16.79
C SER A 228 6.48 -2.38 17.33
N LEU A 229 6.12 -3.40 18.12
CA LEU A 229 4.77 -3.50 18.69
C LEU A 229 4.49 -2.41 19.74
N ARG A 230 5.46 -2.09 20.60
CA ARG A 230 5.29 -1.05 21.64
C ARG A 230 4.99 0.32 21.03
N VAL A 231 5.75 0.73 20.02
CA VAL A 231 5.56 2.02 19.33
C VAL A 231 4.26 2.01 18.53
N CYS A 232 3.96 0.92 17.81
CA CYS A 232 2.69 0.74 17.10
C CYS A 232 1.46 0.93 18.00
N LEU A 233 1.45 0.32 19.19
CA LEU A 233 0.32 0.41 20.12
C LEU A 233 0.25 1.79 20.81
N HIS A 234 1.39 2.30 21.27
CA HIS A 234 1.46 3.51 22.10
C HIS A 234 1.33 4.81 21.29
N ASP A 235 1.88 4.87 20.08
CA ASP A 235 1.95 6.11 19.28
C ASP A 235 1.07 6.07 18.03
N GLY A 236 0.91 4.91 17.37
CA GLY A 236 0.28 4.81 16.05
C GLY A 236 -1.19 5.26 15.97
N HIS A 237 -1.92 5.24 17.09
CA HIS A 237 -3.29 5.72 17.18
C HIS A 237 -3.44 7.26 17.16
N ARG A 238 -2.33 8.01 17.27
CA ARG A 238 -2.37 9.49 17.25
C ARG A 238 -2.44 10.06 15.83
N HIS A 239 -2.01 9.28 14.84
CA HIS A 239 -1.90 9.73 13.45
C HIS A 239 -3.28 10.02 12.83
N PRO A 240 -3.44 11.06 11.97
CA PRO A 240 -4.73 11.41 11.37
C PRO A 240 -5.35 10.29 10.51
N SER A 241 -4.53 9.47 9.84
CA SER A 241 -4.97 8.22 9.21
C SER A 241 -4.84 7.05 10.19
N PRO A 242 -5.92 6.27 10.44
CA PRO A 242 -5.93 5.15 11.36
C PRO A 242 -5.14 3.93 10.86
N ASN A 243 -4.57 3.99 9.65
CA ASN A 243 -3.88 2.89 8.99
C ASN A 243 -2.40 3.21 8.79
N ALA A 244 -2.09 4.36 8.17
CA ALA A 244 -0.72 4.83 7.98
C ALA A 244 0.04 4.91 9.30
N GLY A 245 -0.58 5.48 10.35
CA GLY A 245 0.06 5.57 11.68
C GLY A 245 0.38 4.23 12.32
N VAL A 246 -0.34 3.17 11.98
CA VAL A 246 -0.06 1.80 12.45
C VAL A 246 1.16 1.22 11.74
N ALA A 247 1.29 1.45 10.42
CA ALA A 247 2.44 1.02 9.65
C ALA A 247 3.71 1.86 9.97
N GLU A 248 3.61 3.20 9.92
CA GLU A 248 4.68 4.13 10.28
C GLU A 248 5.21 3.88 11.69
N ALA A 249 4.34 3.75 12.70
CA ALA A 249 4.78 3.50 14.07
C ALA A 249 5.42 2.11 14.26
N ALA A 250 5.00 1.09 13.51
CA ALA A 250 5.66 -0.22 13.52
C ALA A 250 7.08 -0.13 12.90
N PHE A 251 7.23 0.55 11.75
CA PHE A 251 8.54 0.79 11.14
C PHE A 251 9.46 1.63 12.05
N ALA A 252 8.94 2.70 12.65
CA ALA A 252 9.68 3.53 13.60
C ALA A 252 10.19 2.71 14.80
N GLY A 253 9.35 1.85 15.37
CA GLY A 253 9.74 0.96 16.47
C GLY A 253 10.69 -0.16 16.06
N ALA A 254 10.58 -0.69 14.83
CA ALA A 254 11.46 -1.73 14.31
C ALA A 254 12.88 -1.23 14.03
N LEU A 255 13.00 -0.07 13.37
CA LEU A 255 14.27 0.56 12.96
C LEU A 255 14.92 1.39 14.07
N GLY A 256 14.22 1.66 15.18
CA GLY A 256 14.73 2.52 16.27
C GLY A 256 14.74 4.00 15.91
N LEU A 257 13.73 4.45 15.16
CA LEU A 257 13.60 5.81 14.61
C LEU A 257 12.48 6.62 15.30
N ARG A 258 12.30 7.85 14.81
CA ARG A 258 11.27 8.80 15.20
C ARG A 258 10.70 9.51 13.97
N LEU A 259 9.48 9.14 13.61
CA LEU A 259 8.75 9.67 12.45
C LEU A 259 7.75 10.76 12.87
N GLY A 260 7.17 11.47 11.91
CA GLY A 260 6.28 12.62 12.11
C GLY A 260 7.03 13.94 12.34
N GLY A 261 6.38 14.87 13.03
CA GLY A 261 6.81 16.27 13.13
C GLY A 261 6.27 17.13 11.96
N PRO A 262 6.87 18.30 11.69
CA PRO A 262 6.44 19.18 10.60
C PRO A 262 6.52 18.51 9.22
N VAL A 263 5.41 18.56 8.48
CA VAL A 263 5.31 18.13 7.08
C VAL A 263 4.80 19.30 6.25
N ARG A 264 5.51 19.63 5.17
CA ARG A 264 5.16 20.74 4.27
C ARG A 264 4.50 20.22 2.99
N TYR A 265 3.37 20.82 2.66
CA TYR A 265 2.60 20.61 1.45
C TYR A 265 2.43 21.95 0.71
N PRO A 266 2.15 21.96 -0.61
CA PRO A 266 1.90 23.19 -1.36
C PRO A 266 0.71 24.02 -0.83
N TYR A 267 -0.15 23.42 0.00
CA TYR A 267 -1.33 24.05 0.63
C TYR A 267 -1.15 24.38 2.12
N GLY A 268 0.02 24.14 2.72
CA GLY A 268 0.31 24.49 4.12
C GLY A 268 1.24 23.53 4.86
N GLU A 269 1.55 23.85 6.12
CA GLU A 269 2.32 22.99 7.02
C GLU A 269 1.38 22.22 7.97
N GLU A 270 1.54 20.90 8.05
CA GLU A 270 0.82 20.01 8.97
C GLU A 270 1.83 19.39 9.94
N VAL A 271 1.64 19.59 11.25
CA VAL A 271 2.48 18.96 12.28
C VAL A 271 1.93 17.56 12.55
N ARG A 272 2.48 16.54 11.89
CA ARG A 272 2.16 15.13 12.19
C ARG A 272 2.63 14.79 13.62
N PRO A 273 1.87 13.97 14.37
CA PRO A 273 2.29 13.54 15.70
C PRO A 273 3.54 12.68 15.65
N THR A 274 4.42 12.83 16.64
CA THR A 274 5.64 12.04 16.75
C THR A 274 5.34 10.56 17.00
N LEU A 275 5.87 9.69 16.13
CA LEU A 275 5.79 8.24 16.23
C LEU A 275 7.18 7.68 16.55
N GLY A 276 7.31 6.95 17.66
CA GLY A 276 8.60 6.43 18.11
C GLY A 276 9.41 7.43 18.94
N ARG A 277 10.61 6.99 19.36
CA ARG A 277 11.47 7.69 20.33
C ARG A 277 12.95 7.73 19.93
N GLY A 278 13.27 7.25 18.74
CA GLY A 278 14.64 7.17 18.23
C GLY A 278 15.21 8.47 17.64
N ALA A 279 16.21 8.30 16.79
CA ALA A 279 16.73 9.35 15.94
C ALA A 279 15.72 9.75 14.85
N ALA A 280 15.85 10.97 14.32
CA ALA A 280 15.18 11.31 13.06
C ALA A 280 15.86 10.52 11.91
N PRO A 281 15.11 10.07 10.88
CA PRO A 281 15.69 9.34 9.76
C PRO A 281 16.74 10.16 9.01
N ARG A 282 17.79 9.48 8.56
CA ARG A 282 18.87 9.96 7.70
C ARG A 282 18.95 9.11 6.43
N VAL A 283 19.83 9.48 5.51
CA VAL A 283 20.10 8.77 4.25
C VAL A 283 20.17 7.25 4.42
N GLY A 284 21.01 6.74 5.33
CA GLY A 284 21.18 5.29 5.53
C GLY A 284 19.92 4.55 6.02
N ASP A 285 19.01 5.24 6.68
CA ASP A 285 17.74 4.65 7.16
C ASP A 285 16.76 4.38 6.01
N VAL A 286 16.94 5.03 4.85
CA VAL A 286 16.14 4.80 3.64
C VAL A 286 16.39 3.40 3.10
N TYR A 287 17.66 2.98 3.02
CA TYR A 287 18.05 1.63 2.62
C TYR A 287 17.49 0.57 3.59
N GLU A 288 17.60 0.79 4.90
CA GLU A 288 17.07 -0.13 5.90
C GLU A 288 15.54 -0.19 5.92
N ALA A 289 14.85 0.92 5.65
CA ALA A 289 13.40 0.92 5.44
C ALA A 289 12.98 0.14 4.17
N ALA A 290 13.76 0.21 3.09
CA ALA A 290 13.52 -0.59 1.88
C ALA A 290 13.78 -2.09 2.13
N ARG A 291 14.83 -2.45 2.88
CA ARG A 291 15.09 -3.83 3.34
C ARG A 291 13.99 -4.34 4.26
N LEU A 292 13.53 -3.54 5.21
CA LEU A 292 12.42 -3.88 6.11
C LEU A 292 11.11 -4.04 5.35
N SER A 293 10.81 -3.18 4.37
CA SER A 293 9.68 -3.37 3.45
C SER A 293 9.77 -4.73 2.78
N ARG A 294 10.90 -5.09 2.14
CA ARG A 294 11.05 -6.40 1.49
C ARG A 294 10.87 -7.58 2.46
N ALA A 295 11.38 -7.49 3.69
CA ALA A 295 11.20 -8.53 4.71
C ALA A 295 9.72 -8.66 5.15
N VAL A 296 9.02 -7.54 5.36
CA VAL A 296 7.57 -7.50 5.61
C VAL A 296 6.79 -8.13 4.46
N GLN A 297 7.20 -7.89 3.22
CA GLN A 297 6.55 -8.46 2.04
C GLN A 297 6.64 -10.01 2.01
N HIS A 298 7.79 -10.57 2.37
CA HIS A 298 7.96 -12.03 2.50
C HIS A 298 7.09 -12.60 3.63
N VAL A 299 7.08 -11.97 4.81
CA VAL A 299 6.28 -12.42 5.97
C VAL A 299 4.78 -12.37 5.67
N THR A 300 4.28 -11.29 5.06
CA THR A 300 2.87 -11.14 4.70
C THR A 300 2.44 -12.12 3.61
N ALA A 301 3.30 -12.46 2.65
CA ALA A 301 3.04 -13.51 1.68
C ALA A 301 2.85 -14.89 2.33
N VAL A 302 3.71 -15.25 3.30
CA VAL A 302 3.54 -16.49 4.08
C VAL A 302 2.23 -16.48 4.87
N ILE A 303 1.90 -15.37 5.55
CA ILE A 303 0.64 -15.21 6.29
C ILE A 303 -0.58 -15.38 5.36
N ALA A 304 -0.59 -14.72 4.20
CA ALA A 304 -1.70 -14.77 3.25
C ALA A 304 -1.90 -16.18 2.64
N VAL A 305 -0.80 -16.86 2.28
CA VAL A 305 -0.83 -18.25 1.79
C VAL A 305 -1.39 -19.20 2.86
N LEU A 306 -0.93 -19.09 4.11
CA LEU A 306 -1.43 -19.90 5.22
C LEU A 306 -2.90 -19.59 5.55
N ALA A 307 -3.32 -18.34 5.47
CA ALA A 307 -4.72 -17.94 5.65
C ALA A 307 -5.62 -18.53 4.55
N ALA A 308 -5.20 -18.45 3.28
CA ALA A 308 -5.93 -19.01 2.13
C ALA A 308 -6.10 -20.55 2.22
N LEU A 309 -5.10 -21.26 2.78
CA LEU A 309 -5.20 -22.69 3.06
C LEU A 309 -6.18 -23.02 4.19
N ARG A 310 -6.25 -22.17 5.23
CA ARG A 310 -7.09 -22.38 6.42
C ARG A 310 -8.56 -21.98 6.22
N HIS A 311 -8.86 -20.99 5.38
CA HIS A 311 -10.19 -20.39 5.28
C HIS A 311 -11.28 -21.39 4.86
N ARG A 312 -12.06 -21.86 5.82
CA ARG A 312 -13.38 -22.43 5.57
C ARG A 312 -14.32 -21.27 5.20
N ARG A 313 -15.08 -21.38 4.12
CA ARG A 313 -16.34 -20.63 4.04
C ARG A 313 -17.39 -21.45 4.81
N PRO A 314 -18.33 -20.79 5.51
CA PRO A 314 -19.59 -21.45 5.88
C PRO A 314 -20.34 -21.86 4.60
#